data_AF-A0A937IDH0-F1
#
_entry.id   AF-A0A937IDH0-F1
#
_cell.length_a   1.000
_cell.length_b   1.000
_cell.length_c   1.000
_cell.angle_alpha   90.00
_cell.angle_beta   90.00
_cell.angle_gamma   90.00
#
_symmetry.space_group_name_H-M   'P 1'
#
loop_
_entity.id
_entity.type
_entity.pdbx_description
1 polymer ?
#
loop_
_entity_poly.entity_id
_entity_poly.type
_entity_poly.pdbx_seq_one_letter_code
_entity_poly.pdbx_strand_id
1 'polypeptide(L)'
;MSKPPLAAPRHWVIALMSIVFAGCGTSSQAVEGYNPLAHFEELDPASIFATPEPQPSSDYTTEQLTRGRYLVGLLGCGSCHTDGALVGDPNPARLLAGSSTGIAHTSTFRNSTPGIVYPANLTPDMETGLGSRTMERLITMIRVGTTEHSASSLPAMPWPAYSNITREDALSISAYLKSLPPVVHRVPGNVSMGEPAEAPYVHFGVYQRIE
;
A
#
# COMPACT_ATOMS: atom_id res chain seq x y z
N MET A 1 63.67 -58.65 42.08
CA MET A 1 62.68 -59.71 41.80
C MET A 1 61.93 -59.33 40.53
N SER A 2 62.40 -59.82 39.41
CA SER A 2 61.93 -59.52 38.05
C SER A 2 60.81 -60.47 37.64
N LYS A 3 59.65 -59.92 37.28
CA LYS A 3 58.50 -60.68 36.72
C LYS A 3 58.81 -61.18 35.30
N PRO A 4 58.26 -62.34 34.89
CA PRO A 4 58.51 -62.97 33.60
C PRO A 4 57.70 -62.34 32.45
N PRO A 5 58.13 -62.51 31.18
CA PRO A 5 57.42 -61.98 30.01
C PRO A 5 56.36 -62.97 29.50
N LEU A 6 55.41 -62.49 28.70
CA LEU A 6 54.57 -63.16 27.66
C LEU A 6 53.34 -62.25 27.42
N ALA A 7 52.78 -62.02 26.23
CA ALA A 7 52.93 -62.60 24.90
C ALA A 7 52.60 -61.52 23.82
N ALA A 8 53.08 -61.73 22.60
CA ALA A 8 52.90 -60.80 21.47
C ALA A 8 51.44 -60.74 20.97
N PRO A 9 50.89 -59.55 20.66
CA PRO A 9 49.56 -59.44 20.07
C PRO A 9 49.58 -59.72 18.56
N ARG A 10 48.60 -60.50 18.11
CA ARG A 10 48.36 -60.93 16.73
C ARG A 10 47.88 -59.74 15.89
N HIS A 11 48.49 -59.50 14.73
CA HIS A 11 48.07 -58.48 13.78
C HIS A 11 46.74 -58.88 13.11
N TRP A 12 45.69 -58.06 13.29
CA TRP A 12 44.48 -58.11 12.47
C TRP A 12 44.58 -56.99 11.44
N VAL A 13 44.88 -57.35 10.18
CA VAL A 13 44.77 -56.41 9.06
C VAL A 13 43.29 -56.30 8.73
N ILE A 14 42.63 -55.23 9.18
CA ILE A 14 41.29 -54.89 8.73
C ILE A 14 41.45 -54.21 7.36
N ALA A 15 41.12 -54.93 6.29
CA ALA A 15 40.99 -54.34 4.97
C ALA A 15 39.77 -53.40 4.97
N LEU A 16 40.02 -52.09 4.99
CA LEU A 16 39.02 -51.06 4.73
C LEU A 16 38.64 -51.13 3.25
N MET A 17 37.57 -51.86 2.95
CA MET A 17 36.92 -51.83 1.65
C MET A 17 36.18 -50.50 1.53
N SER A 18 36.77 -49.54 0.82
CA SER A 18 36.10 -48.28 0.48
C SER A 18 34.91 -48.58 -0.44
N ILE A 19 33.71 -48.59 0.13
CA ILE A 19 32.46 -48.61 -0.63
C ILE A 19 32.30 -47.21 -1.22
N VAL A 20 32.59 -47.07 -2.51
CA VAL A 20 32.22 -45.89 -3.29
C VAL A 20 30.71 -45.96 -3.50
N PHE A 21 29.95 -45.24 -2.66
CA PHE A 21 28.55 -44.97 -2.97
C PHE A 21 28.52 -44.02 -4.16
N ALA A 22 28.15 -44.56 -5.33
CA ALA A 22 27.68 -43.76 -6.44
C ALA A 22 26.37 -43.07 -6.00
N GLY A 23 26.52 -41.90 -5.37
CA GLY A 23 25.40 -41.02 -5.10
C GLY A 23 24.78 -40.64 -6.44
N CYS A 24 23.55 -41.11 -6.67
CA CYS A 24 22.73 -40.61 -7.75
C CYS A 24 22.46 -39.13 -7.42
N GLY A 25 23.29 -38.25 -7.97
CA GLY A 25 23.10 -36.81 -7.87
C GLY A 25 21.85 -36.46 -8.66
N THR A 26 20.69 -36.51 -7.99
CA THR A 26 19.52 -35.81 -8.48
C THR A 26 19.86 -34.32 -8.39
N SER A 27 20.25 -33.74 -9.54
CA SER A 27 20.18 -32.31 -9.73
C SER A 27 18.71 -31.92 -9.58
N SER A 28 18.32 -31.61 -8.34
CA SER A 28 17.13 -30.83 -8.03
C SER A 28 17.36 -29.45 -8.65
N GLN A 29 17.13 -29.34 -9.96
CA GLN A 29 16.72 -28.06 -10.50
C GLN A 29 15.41 -27.75 -9.79
N ALA A 30 15.48 -26.83 -8.82
CA ALA A 30 14.27 -26.22 -8.30
C ALA A 30 13.50 -25.73 -9.53
N VAL A 31 12.32 -26.29 -9.78
CA VAL A 31 11.41 -25.71 -10.75
C VAL A 31 11.13 -24.34 -10.19
N GLU A 32 11.72 -23.32 -10.80
CA GLU A 32 11.50 -21.93 -10.43
C GLU A 32 10.03 -21.67 -10.74
N GLY A 33 9.20 -21.85 -9.71
CA GLY A 33 7.76 -21.71 -9.81
C GLY A 33 7.44 -20.32 -10.34
N TYR A 34 6.35 -20.21 -11.10
CA TYR A 34 5.86 -18.92 -11.57
C TYR A 34 5.79 -17.93 -10.40
N ASN A 35 6.72 -16.97 -10.39
CA ASN A 35 6.73 -15.88 -9.43
C ASN A 35 6.05 -14.68 -10.10
N PRO A 36 4.76 -14.41 -9.80
CA PRO A 36 4.06 -13.26 -10.38
C PRO A 36 4.66 -11.93 -9.94
N LEU A 37 5.56 -11.93 -8.94
CA LEU A 37 6.27 -10.77 -8.43
C LEU A 37 7.68 -10.62 -9.02
N ALA A 38 8.12 -11.46 -9.95
CA ALA A 38 9.47 -11.42 -10.52
C ALA A 38 9.81 -10.09 -11.22
N HIS A 39 8.79 -9.29 -11.56
CA HIS A 39 8.92 -7.99 -12.20
C HIS A 39 8.47 -6.82 -11.31
N PHE A 40 8.29 -7.07 -10.01
CA PHE A 40 7.88 -6.06 -9.05
C PHE A 40 9.04 -5.72 -8.10
N GLU A 41 9.26 -4.43 -7.86
CA GLU A 41 10.21 -3.92 -6.88
C GLU A 41 9.46 -3.63 -5.56
N GLU A 42 9.96 -4.16 -4.45
CA GLU A 42 9.43 -3.85 -3.11
C GLU A 42 9.95 -2.49 -2.65
N LEU A 43 9.04 -1.61 -2.22
CA LEU A 43 9.36 -0.24 -1.82
C LEU A 43 9.26 -0.07 -0.31
N ASP A 44 10.17 0.72 0.27
CA ASP A 44 10.14 1.04 1.69
C ASP A 44 8.88 1.89 2.03
N PRO A 45 8.08 1.49 3.03
CA PRO A 45 6.88 2.24 3.40
C PRO A 45 7.26 3.58 4.03
N ALA A 46 6.72 4.68 3.49
CA ALA A 46 6.88 6.00 4.09
C ALA A 46 6.24 6.02 5.49
N SER A 47 7.03 6.30 6.51
CA SER A 47 6.54 6.55 7.87
C SER A 47 6.34 8.05 8.07
N ILE A 48 5.13 8.43 8.51
CA ILE A 48 4.63 9.79 8.82
C ILE A 48 3.95 10.49 7.63
N PHE A 49 2.62 10.50 7.62
CA PHE A 49 1.81 11.30 6.70
C PHE A 49 1.72 12.73 7.22
N ALA A 50 2.63 13.60 6.77
CA ALA A 50 2.57 15.02 7.07
C ALA A 50 1.21 15.59 6.64
N THR A 51 0.53 16.26 7.57
CA THR A 51 -0.72 16.98 7.29
C THR A 51 -0.44 18.48 7.29
N PRO A 52 -0.76 19.21 6.20
CA PRO A 52 -0.53 20.64 6.11
C PRO A 52 -1.33 21.41 7.17
N GLU A 53 -0.85 22.59 7.55
CA GLU A 53 -1.60 23.48 8.43
C GLU A 53 -2.86 23.97 7.72
N PRO A 54 -4.04 23.94 8.36
CA PRO A 54 -5.22 24.56 7.79
C PRO A 54 -5.03 26.07 7.66
N GLN A 55 -5.62 26.67 6.63
CA GLN A 55 -5.73 28.12 6.56
C GLN A 55 -6.79 28.62 7.56
N PRO A 56 -6.61 29.82 8.14
CA PRO A 56 -7.65 30.47 8.92
C PRO A 56 -8.95 30.57 8.11
N SER A 57 -10.08 30.20 8.71
CA SER A 57 -11.41 30.27 8.09
C SER A 57 -12.41 30.87 9.06
N SER A 58 -13.31 31.71 8.55
CA SER A 58 -14.49 32.18 9.30
C SER A 58 -15.62 31.15 9.34
N ASP A 59 -15.57 30.15 8.47
CA ASP A 59 -16.65 29.19 8.26
C ASP A 59 -16.55 27.99 9.20
N TYR A 60 -15.36 27.76 9.78
CA TYR A 60 -15.04 26.62 10.63
C TYR A 60 -14.33 27.06 11.91
N THR A 61 -14.67 26.45 13.04
CA THR A 61 -13.99 26.75 14.31
C THR A 61 -12.61 26.12 14.37
N THR A 62 -11.71 26.70 15.18
CA THR A 62 -10.37 26.12 15.43
C THR A 62 -10.45 24.68 15.96
N GLU A 63 -11.44 24.37 16.79
CA GLU A 63 -11.68 23.03 17.34
C GLU A 63 -12.02 22.03 16.21
N GLN A 64 -12.91 22.42 15.29
CA GLN A 64 -13.28 21.59 14.13
C GLN A 64 -12.07 21.31 13.23
N LEU A 65 -11.26 22.34 12.96
CA LEU A 65 -10.06 22.20 12.11
C LEU A 65 -8.99 21.33 12.77
N THR A 66 -8.78 21.50 14.08
CA THR A 66 -7.83 20.70 14.86
C THR A 66 -8.24 19.23 14.89
N ARG A 67 -9.52 18.97 15.16
CA ARG A 67 -10.09 17.61 15.13
C ARG A 67 -10.00 16.98 13.74
N GLY A 68 -10.33 17.75 12.70
CA GLY A 68 -10.25 17.30 11.31
C GLY A 68 -8.83 16.91 10.90
N ARG A 69 -7.84 17.75 11.23
CA ARG A 69 -6.42 17.46 10.97
C ARG A 69 -5.98 16.18 11.66
N TYR A 70 -6.32 16.04 12.94
CA TYR A 70 -6.00 14.83 13.71
C TYR A 70 -6.57 13.58 13.05
N LEU A 71 -7.85 13.61 12.65
CA LEU A 71 -8.51 12.48 11.99
C LEU A 71 -7.90 12.19 10.61
N VAL A 72 -7.57 13.20 9.81
CA VAL A 72 -6.92 12.99 8.50
C VAL A 72 -5.55 12.32 8.64
N GLY A 73 -4.77 12.71 9.66
CA GLY A 73 -3.52 12.05 10.00
C GLY A 73 -3.73 10.61 10.48
N LEU A 74 -4.65 10.42 11.45
CA LEU A 74 -4.94 9.12 12.06
C LEU A 74 -5.48 8.10 11.05
N LEU A 75 -6.37 8.52 10.16
CA LEU A 75 -6.97 7.67 9.13
C LEU A 75 -6.02 7.47 7.92
N GLY A 76 -4.87 8.15 7.91
CA GLY A 76 -3.83 7.95 6.92
C GLY A 76 -4.18 8.44 5.52
N CYS A 77 -4.99 9.50 5.38
CA CYS A 77 -5.39 9.96 4.03
C CYS A 77 -4.17 10.33 3.17
N GLY A 78 -3.13 10.89 3.79
CA GLY A 78 -1.88 11.26 3.11
C GLY A 78 -1.06 10.07 2.59
N SER A 79 -1.40 8.83 2.95
CA SER A 79 -0.73 7.62 2.45
C SER A 79 -0.97 7.36 0.97
N CYS A 80 -2.18 7.70 0.51
CA CYS A 80 -2.58 7.53 -0.88
C CYS A 80 -2.70 8.90 -1.57
N HIS A 81 -3.18 9.92 -0.85
CA HIS A 81 -3.49 11.22 -1.43
C HIS A 81 -2.32 12.20 -1.43
N THR A 82 -1.09 11.76 -1.19
CA THR A 82 0.12 12.56 -1.39
C THR A 82 0.90 11.97 -2.54
N ASP A 83 1.29 12.81 -3.49
CA ASP A 83 2.05 12.37 -4.66
C ASP A 83 3.39 11.75 -4.24
N GLY A 84 3.75 10.61 -4.83
CA GLY A 84 4.96 9.86 -4.48
C GLY A 84 4.89 9.05 -3.16
N ALA A 85 3.86 9.23 -2.32
CA ALA A 85 3.73 8.47 -1.07
C ALA A 85 3.57 6.97 -1.28
N LEU A 86 2.89 6.56 -2.36
CA LEU A 86 2.71 5.15 -2.72
C LEU A 86 4.02 4.45 -3.13
N VAL A 87 5.08 5.20 -3.40
CA VAL A 87 6.38 4.69 -3.81
C VAL A 87 7.52 5.05 -2.86
N GLY A 88 7.19 5.53 -1.65
CA GLY A 88 8.18 5.86 -0.63
C GLY A 88 8.90 7.22 -0.81
N ASP A 89 8.52 8.02 -1.81
CA ASP A 89 9.11 9.33 -2.09
C ASP A 89 8.05 10.45 -2.05
N PRO A 90 7.46 10.76 -0.87
CA PRO A 90 6.37 11.71 -0.77
C PRO A 90 6.82 13.13 -1.14
N ASN A 91 6.11 13.76 -2.07
CA ASN A 91 6.36 15.14 -2.47
C ASN A 91 5.73 16.13 -1.47
N PRO A 92 6.53 16.91 -0.71
CA PRO A 92 6.01 17.83 0.30
C PRO A 92 5.22 19.01 -0.29
N ALA A 93 5.38 19.31 -1.59
CA ALA A 93 4.57 20.33 -2.28
C ALA A 93 3.19 19.81 -2.73
N ARG A 94 2.94 18.51 -2.61
CA ARG A 94 1.70 17.83 -3.04
C ARG A 94 1.05 17.01 -1.93
N LEU A 95 1.23 17.42 -0.68
CA LEU A 95 0.54 16.81 0.46
C LEU A 95 -0.97 16.89 0.28
N LEU A 96 -1.66 15.75 0.38
CA LEU A 96 -3.11 15.63 0.17
C LEU A 96 -3.61 16.08 -1.22
N ALA A 97 -2.71 16.34 -2.18
CA ALA A 97 -3.04 16.82 -3.52
C ALA A 97 -3.30 15.69 -4.53
N GLY A 98 -3.48 14.45 -4.07
CA GLY A 98 -3.63 13.27 -4.93
C GLY A 98 -2.30 12.68 -5.38
N SER A 99 -2.36 11.63 -6.20
CA SER A 99 -1.18 10.89 -6.65
C SER A 99 -1.18 10.65 -8.15
N SER A 100 -0.02 10.88 -8.77
CA SER A 100 0.26 10.53 -10.16
C SER A 100 0.48 9.02 -10.36
N THR A 101 0.74 8.30 -9.28
CA THR A 101 0.79 6.83 -9.23
C THR A 101 -0.56 6.27 -8.79
N GLY A 102 -1.09 5.31 -9.53
CA GLY A 102 -2.36 4.64 -9.27
C GLY A 102 -2.24 3.41 -8.37
N ILE A 103 -3.39 2.85 -8.01
CA ILE A 103 -3.52 1.61 -7.23
C ILE A 103 -4.32 0.60 -8.06
N ALA A 104 -3.70 -0.53 -8.35
CA ALA A 104 -4.38 -1.69 -8.91
C ALA A 104 -5.24 -2.35 -7.82
N HIS A 105 -6.56 -2.42 -8.04
CA HIS A 105 -7.53 -2.93 -7.05
C HIS A 105 -8.10 -4.31 -7.41
N THR A 106 -7.63 -4.91 -8.51
CA THR A 106 -8.06 -6.23 -8.96
C THR A 106 -6.88 -7.20 -8.90
N SER A 107 -7.16 -8.47 -8.56
CA SER A 107 -6.13 -9.48 -8.35
C SER A 107 -5.22 -9.72 -9.58
N THR A 108 -3.91 -9.59 -9.38
CA THR A 108 -2.86 -9.93 -10.36
C THR A 108 -2.84 -11.40 -10.74
N PHE A 109 -3.30 -12.27 -9.83
CA PHE A 109 -3.36 -13.71 -10.07
C PHE A 109 -4.43 -14.11 -11.09
N ARG A 110 -5.36 -13.19 -11.41
CA ARG A 110 -6.46 -13.45 -12.35
C ARG A 110 -6.40 -12.58 -13.60
N ASN A 111 -5.90 -11.35 -13.47
CA ASN A 111 -5.91 -10.37 -14.54
C ASN A 111 -4.50 -9.81 -14.75
N SER A 112 -3.94 -10.02 -15.95
CA SER A 112 -2.71 -9.33 -16.39
C SER A 112 -2.93 -7.83 -16.57
N THR A 113 -4.19 -7.41 -16.73
CA THR A 113 -4.59 -6.02 -16.96
C THR A 113 -5.60 -5.59 -15.88
N PRO A 114 -5.10 -5.17 -14.70
CA PRO A 114 -5.95 -4.84 -13.57
C PRO A 114 -6.70 -3.51 -13.77
N GLY A 115 -7.82 -3.33 -13.05
CA GLY A 115 -8.43 -2.01 -12.92
C GLY A 115 -7.57 -1.12 -12.02
N ILE A 116 -7.38 0.15 -12.43
CA ILE A 116 -6.52 1.11 -11.71
C ILE A 116 -7.36 2.30 -11.23
N VAL A 117 -7.14 2.72 -10.00
CA VAL A 117 -7.67 3.98 -9.47
C VAL A 117 -6.55 4.91 -9.04
N TYR A 118 -6.69 6.20 -9.35
CA TYR A 118 -5.73 7.22 -8.94
C TYR A 118 -6.28 8.01 -7.76
N PRO A 119 -5.54 8.12 -6.64
CA PRO A 119 -5.95 8.92 -5.49
C PRO A 119 -6.20 10.38 -5.89
N ALA A 120 -7.42 10.86 -5.70
CA ALA A 120 -7.83 12.20 -6.09
C ALA A 120 -7.17 13.32 -5.25
N ASN A 121 -7.16 14.53 -5.78
CA ASN A 121 -6.73 15.71 -5.03
C ASN A 121 -7.77 16.08 -3.95
N LEU A 122 -7.35 16.08 -2.68
CA LEU A 122 -8.21 16.39 -1.53
C LEU A 122 -8.17 17.87 -1.12
N THR A 123 -7.32 18.69 -1.72
CA THR A 123 -7.25 20.13 -1.43
C THR A 123 -8.50 20.86 -1.98
N PRO A 124 -8.82 22.08 -1.54
CA PRO A 124 -10.01 22.79 -2.00
C PRO A 124 -9.86 23.43 -3.38
N ASP A 125 -8.88 22.98 -4.18
CA ASP A 125 -8.76 23.43 -5.57
C ASP A 125 -10.08 23.19 -6.34
N MET A 126 -10.51 24.18 -7.11
CA MET A 126 -11.83 24.19 -7.75
C MET A 126 -11.90 23.30 -8.99
N GLU A 127 -10.77 23.13 -9.69
CA GLU A 127 -10.70 22.42 -10.96
C GLU A 127 -10.33 20.95 -10.78
N THR A 128 -9.34 20.68 -9.94
CA THR A 128 -8.72 19.36 -9.77
C THR A 128 -9.04 18.72 -8.43
N GLY A 129 -9.46 19.52 -7.43
CA GLY A 129 -9.67 19.09 -6.05
C GLY A 129 -11.14 19.01 -5.61
N LEU A 130 -11.35 19.22 -4.31
CA LEU A 130 -12.65 19.15 -3.65
C LEU A 130 -13.40 20.48 -3.66
N GLY A 131 -12.86 21.56 -4.21
CA GLY A 131 -13.43 22.91 -4.12
C GLY A 131 -14.90 22.99 -4.52
N SER A 132 -15.28 22.30 -5.60
CA SER A 132 -16.66 22.24 -6.11
C SER A 132 -17.60 21.27 -5.37
N ARG A 133 -17.08 20.39 -4.49
CA ARG A 133 -17.88 19.39 -3.77
C ARG A 133 -18.59 20.00 -2.56
N THR A 134 -19.82 19.58 -2.29
CA THR A 134 -20.57 20.00 -1.09
C THR A 134 -20.09 19.25 0.17
N MET A 135 -20.35 19.80 1.36
CA MET A 135 -19.98 19.15 2.62
C MET A 135 -20.67 17.79 2.78
N GLU A 136 -21.96 17.70 2.47
CA GLU A 136 -22.72 16.45 2.45
C GLU A 136 -22.08 15.41 1.54
N ARG A 137 -21.61 15.83 0.36
CA ARG A 137 -20.94 14.94 -0.59
C ARG A 137 -19.67 14.35 -0.01
N LEU A 138 -18.85 15.18 0.67
CA LEU A 138 -17.62 14.73 1.32
C LEU A 138 -17.93 13.75 2.46
N ILE A 139 -18.92 14.06 3.30
CA ILE A 139 -19.36 13.17 4.38
C ILE A 139 -19.81 11.81 3.82
N THR A 140 -20.58 11.80 2.73
CA THR A 140 -21.01 10.57 2.07
C THR A 140 -19.84 9.79 1.47
N MET A 141 -18.89 10.47 0.82
CA MET A 141 -17.70 9.82 0.28
C MET A 141 -16.89 9.11 1.37
N ILE A 142 -16.67 9.78 2.51
CA ILE A 142 -15.90 9.22 3.63
C ILE A 142 -16.60 8.02 4.27
N ARG A 143 -17.92 8.11 4.50
CA ARG A 143 -18.66 7.11 5.28
C ARG A 143 -19.22 5.96 4.44
N VAL A 144 -19.48 6.20 3.16
CA VAL A 144 -20.19 5.27 2.26
C VAL A 144 -19.33 4.84 1.07
N GLY A 145 -18.25 5.57 0.76
CA GLY A 145 -17.34 5.17 -0.31
C GLY A 145 -17.89 5.33 -1.72
N THR A 146 -18.83 6.24 -1.95
CA THR A 146 -19.43 6.47 -3.28
C THR A 146 -19.05 7.84 -3.83
N THR A 147 -18.97 7.97 -5.15
CA THR A 147 -18.78 9.25 -5.87
C THR A 147 -20.10 9.80 -6.45
N GLU A 148 -20.06 10.96 -7.12
CA GLU A 148 -21.22 11.74 -7.62
C GLU A 148 -22.38 10.88 -8.15
N HIS A 149 -22.05 9.87 -8.97
CA HIS A 149 -22.98 8.83 -9.36
C HIS A 149 -22.87 7.69 -8.36
N SER A 150 -23.92 7.47 -7.56
CA SER A 150 -24.02 6.43 -6.52
C SER A 150 -23.61 5.00 -6.94
N ALA A 151 -23.39 4.76 -8.23
CA ALA A 151 -22.86 3.53 -8.81
C ALA A 151 -21.32 3.40 -8.78
N SER A 152 -20.56 4.49 -8.63
CA SER A 152 -19.09 4.47 -8.67
C SER A 152 -18.52 4.41 -7.25
N SER A 153 -18.14 3.20 -6.86
CA SER A 153 -17.42 2.88 -5.61
C SER A 153 -16.01 3.48 -5.61
N LEU A 154 -15.44 3.70 -4.42
CA LEU A 154 -14.04 4.02 -4.19
C LEU A 154 -13.31 2.72 -3.79
N PRO A 155 -12.93 1.85 -4.75
CA PRO A 155 -12.55 0.46 -4.47
C PRO A 155 -11.28 0.31 -3.63
N ALA A 156 -10.36 1.29 -3.71
CA ALA A 156 -9.12 1.28 -2.94
C ALA A 156 -9.22 2.06 -1.61
N MET A 157 -10.22 2.95 -1.46
CA MET A 157 -10.36 3.73 -0.23
C MET A 157 -10.95 2.83 0.86
N PRO A 158 -10.37 2.78 2.08
CA PRO A 158 -10.85 1.92 3.17
C PRO A 158 -12.08 2.51 3.88
N TRP A 159 -13.05 3.02 3.11
CA TRP A 159 -14.31 3.56 3.62
C TRP A 159 -15.10 2.60 4.52
N PRO A 160 -15.06 1.24 4.37
CA PRO A 160 -15.76 0.37 5.31
C PRO A 160 -15.22 0.50 6.73
N ALA A 161 -13.91 0.76 6.88
CA ALA A 161 -13.29 1.03 8.18
C ALA A 161 -13.70 2.39 8.74
N TYR A 162 -14.00 3.37 7.88
CA TYR A 162 -14.45 4.71 8.28
C TYR A 162 -15.97 4.81 8.46
N SER A 163 -16.73 3.81 8.03
CA SER A 163 -18.21 3.87 8.00
C SER A 163 -18.86 4.19 9.36
N ASN A 164 -18.19 3.79 10.44
CA ASN A 164 -18.64 3.98 11.83
C ASN A 164 -18.20 5.30 12.48
N ILE A 165 -17.42 6.15 11.80
CA ILE A 165 -17.12 7.48 12.35
C ILE A 165 -18.41 8.30 12.44
N THR A 166 -18.47 9.19 13.43
CA THR A 166 -19.63 10.06 13.64
C THR A 166 -19.80 11.03 12.47
N ARG A 167 -21.00 11.60 12.32
CA ARG A 167 -21.22 12.63 11.29
C ARG A 167 -20.35 13.85 11.58
N GLU A 168 -20.15 14.17 12.86
CA GLU A 168 -19.35 15.27 13.36
C GLU A 168 -17.86 15.09 13.03
N ASP A 169 -17.36 13.86 13.09
CA ASP A 169 -15.99 13.51 12.68
C ASP A 169 -15.82 13.65 11.16
N ALA A 170 -16.75 13.10 10.39
CA ALA A 170 -16.74 13.25 8.93
C ALA A 170 -16.85 14.73 8.50
N LEU A 171 -17.64 15.53 9.21
CA LEU A 171 -17.74 16.97 9.01
C LEU A 171 -16.42 17.67 9.34
N SER A 172 -15.77 17.32 10.45
CA SER A 172 -14.48 17.89 10.85
C SER A 172 -13.38 17.58 9.84
N ILE A 173 -13.30 16.33 9.36
CA ILE A 173 -12.40 15.92 8.27
C ILE A 173 -12.66 16.79 7.03
N SER A 174 -13.93 16.90 6.62
CA SER A 174 -14.30 17.66 5.42
C SER A 174 -13.97 19.15 5.55
N ALA A 175 -14.20 19.74 6.73
CA ALA A 175 -13.89 21.14 7.03
C ALA A 175 -12.38 21.41 6.98
N TYR A 176 -11.59 20.51 7.56
CA TYR A 176 -10.13 20.59 7.49
C TYR A 176 -9.62 20.47 6.05
N LEU A 177 -10.11 19.52 5.25
CA LEU A 177 -9.73 19.40 3.85
C LEU A 177 -10.10 20.66 3.05
N LYS A 178 -11.26 21.25 3.32
CA LYS A 178 -11.73 22.49 2.68
C LYS A 178 -10.96 23.74 3.09
N SER A 179 -10.25 23.72 4.23
CA SER A 179 -9.45 24.86 4.69
C SER A 179 -7.99 24.81 4.25
N LEU A 180 -7.54 23.76 3.57
CA LEU A 180 -6.16 23.67 3.11
C LEU A 180 -5.83 24.73 2.04
N PRO A 181 -4.56 25.10 1.86
CA PRO A 181 -4.13 25.78 0.65
C PRO A 181 -4.54 24.97 -0.59
N PRO A 182 -5.17 25.57 -1.61
CA PRO A 182 -5.49 24.86 -2.84
C PRO A 182 -4.20 24.52 -3.59
N VAL A 183 -4.09 23.27 -4.07
CA VAL A 183 -3.00 22.81 -4.92
C VAL A 183 -3.59 22.34 -6.23
N VAL A 184 -3.17 22.93 -7.35
CA VAL A 184 -3.59 22.46 -8.68
C VAL A 184 -2.79 21.21 -9.02
N HIS A 185 -3.45 20.06 -9.04
CA HIS A 185 -2.83 18.78 -9.40
C HIS A 185 -3.86 17.85 -10.03
N ARG A 186 -3.78 17.74 -11.36
CA ARG A 186 -4.63 16.84 -12.15
C ARG A 186 -4.02 15.45 -12.17
N VAL A 187 -4.66 14.52 -11.46
CA VAL A 187 -4.27 13.11 -11.46
C VAL A 187 -4.79 12.40 -12.72
N PRO A 188 -4.17 11.30 -13.16
CA PRO A 188 -4.68 10.49 -14.26
C PRO A 188 -6.10 9.97 -14.01
N GLY A 189 -6.80 9.64 -15.10
CA GLY A 189 -8.12 9.02 -15.02
C GLY A 189 -8.03 7.56 -14.56
N ASN A 190 -9.07 7.09 -13.86
CA ASN A 190 -9.18 5.67 -13.50
C ASN A 190 -9.26 4.81 -14.78
N VAL A 191 -8.67 3.63 -14.72
CA VAL A 191 -8.58 2.69 -15.84
C VAL A 191 -9.46 1.48 -15.54
N SER A 192 -10.29 1.09 -16.49
CA SER A 192 -11.16 -0.08 -16.33
C SER A 192 -10.35 -1.36 -16.40
N MET A 193 -10.83 -2.43 -15.76
CA MET A 193 -10.23 -3.75 -15.90
C MET A 193 -10.19 -4.16 -17.38
N GLY A 194 -9.05 -4.67 -17.84
CA GLY A 194 -8.85 -5.06 -19.25
C GLY A 194 -8.29 -3.97 -20.16
N GLU A 195 -8.27 -2.71 -19.71
CA GLU A 195 -7.66 -1.59 -20.44
C GLU A 195 -6.22 -1.35 -19.97
N PRO A 196 -5.26 -1.08 -20.88
CA PRO A 196 -3.90 -0.78 -20.48
C PRO A 196 -3.83 0.58 -19.76
N ALA A 197 -3.13 0.64 -18.64
CA ALA A 197 -2.83 1.90 -17.97
C ALA A 197 -1.58 2.55 -18.58
N GLU A 198 -1.67 3.83 -18.94
CA GLU A 198 -0.54 4.60 -19.48
C GLU A 198 0.32 5.25 -18.37
N ALA A 199 -0.28 5.51 -17.20
CA ALA A 199 0.39 6.10 -16.06
C ALA A 199 0.86 5.04 -15.04
N PRO A 200 1.87 5.34 -14.20
CA PRO A 200 2.41 4.41 -13.21
C PRO A 200 1.37 3.95 -12.19
N TYR A 201 1.49 2.74 -11.68
CA TYR A 201 0.65 2.23 -10.60
C TYR A 201 1.36 1.17 -9.75
N VAL A 202 0.88 0.99 -8.52
CA VAL A 202 1.32 -0.05 -7.59
C VAL A 202 0.21 -1.08 -7.34
N HIS A 203 0.59 -2.25 -6.84
CA HIS A 203 -0.38 -3.25 -6.35
C HIS A 203 -0.47 -3.20 -4.83
N PHE A 204 -1.69 -3.01 -4.32
CA PHE A 204 -1.95 -3.04 -2.89
C PHE A 204 -2.56 -4.40 -2.51
N GLY A 205 -1.88 -5.19 -1.68
CA GLY A 205 -2.41 -6.48 -1.25
C GLY A 205 -1.47 -7.28 -0.34
N VAL A 206 -1.96 -7.57 0.87
CA VAL A 206 -1.45 -8.63 1.74
C VAL A 206 -1.67 -9.97 1.04
N TYR A 207 -0.59 -10.69 0.74
CA TYR A 207 -0.67 -11.99 0.09
C TYR A 207 -1.17 -13.04 1.08
N GLN A 208 -2.38 -13.56 0.91
CA GLN A 208 -2.81 -14.76 1.63
C GLN A 208 -2.09 -15.97 1.03
N ARG A 209 -1.27 -16.65 1.83
CA ARG A 209 -0.73 -17.96 1.49
C ARG A 209 -1.90 -18.92 1.35
N ILE A 210 -2.08 -19.49 0.17
CA ILE A 210 -2.97 -20.64 0.00
C ILE A 210 -2.20 -21.82 0.57
N GLU A 211 -2.59 -22.28 1.75
CA GLU A 211 -2.24 -23.62 2.22
C GLU A 211 -3.03 -24.67 1.44
#